data_AF-A0A918SJM7-F1
#
_entry.id   AF-A0A918SJM7-F1
#
_cell.length_a   1.000
_cell.length_b   1.000
_cell.length_c   1.000
_cell.angle_alpha   90.00
_cell.angle_beta   90.00
_cell.angle_gamma   90.00
#
_symmetry.space_group_name_H-M   'P 1'
#
loop_
_entity.id
_entity.type
_entity.pdbx_description
1 polymer ?
#
loop_
_entity_poly.entity_id
_entity_poly.type
_entity_poly.pdbx_seq_one_letter_code
_entity_poly.pdbx_strand_id
1 'polypeptide(L)'
;MSLGIFLGAMEITAQERITPPKKQSKVKSIDDFSNHCFKIYNTVFVYDSLVNAGVEIPAEIEDEIAADFEARIDSLSDVVPEMLSDVEGAPFMRKIRAAGSLNKSRKAINYMLQFSKKYTLGEAEEENTSTTNVENE
;
A
#
# COMPACT_ATOMS: atom_id res chain seq x y z
N MET A 1 -12.76 46.80 16.56
CA MET A 1 -11.95 46.06 15.56
C MET A 1 -12.10 44.59 15.89
N SER A 2 -12.88 43.86 15.10
CA SER A 2 -13.14 42.43 15.33
C SER A 2 -12.00 41.63 14.70
N LEU A 3 -11.23 40.94 15.54
CA LEU A 3 -10.16 40.06 15.11
C LEU A 3 -10.79 38.70 14.76
N GLY A 4 -11.17 38.54 13.49
CA GLY A 4 -11.69 37.29 12.96
C GLY A 4 -10.57 36.26 12.85
N ILE A 5 -10.59 35.26 13.73
CA ILE A 5 -9.73 34.09 13.66
C ILE A 5 -10.22 33.25 12.47
N PHE A 6 -9.48 33.29 11.36
CA PHE A 6 -9.59 32.31 10.29
C PHE A 6 -9.00 30.99 10.81
N LEU A 7 -9.86 30.11 11.34
CA LEU A 7 -9.55 28.69 11.43
C LEU A 7 -9.49 28.19 9.98
N GLY A 8 -8.28 28.04 9.44
CA GLY A 8 -8.07 27.32 8.21
C GLY A 8 -8.61 25.90 8.38
N ALA A 9 -9.60 25.54 7.57
CA ALA A 9 -9.99 24.15 7.44
C ALA A 9 -8.78 23.40 6.86
N MET A 10 -8.05 22.68 7.71
CA MET A 10 -7.19 21.61 7.25
C MET A 10 -8.12 20.58 6.59
N GLU A 11 -8.21 20.61 5.27
CA GLU A 11 -8.76 19.50 4.51
C GLU A 11 -7.82 18.32 4.74
N ILE A 12 -8.13 17.50 5.74
CA ILE A 12 -7.51 16.18 5.88
C ILE A 12 -8.04 15.36 4.71
N THR A 13 -7.33 15.38 3.58
CA THR A 13 -7.58 14.45 2.48
C THR A 13 -7.22 13.06 2.99
N ALA A 14 -8.23 12.32 3.45
CA ALA A 14 -8.03 10.95 3.93
C ALA A 14 -7.43 10.12 2.79
N GLN A 15 -6.19 9.66 2.97
CA GLN A 15 -5.49 8.81 2.01
C GLN A 15 -6.34 7.57 1.69
N GLU A 16 -6.64 7.33 0.41
CA GLU A 16 -7.49 6.20 0.02
C GLU A 16 -6.77 4.87 0.27
N ARG A 17 -7.34 4.03 1.14
CA ARG A 17 -6.77 2.73 1.50
C ARG A 17 -7.00 1.68 0.41
N ILE A 18 -5.94 1.00 0.00
CA ILE A 18 -6.02 -0.16 -0.88
C ILE A 18 -6.71 -1.29 -0.12
N THR A 19 -7.85 -1.74 -0.64
CA THR A 19 -8.59 -2.84 -0.02
C THR A 19 -8.03 -4.20 -0.45
N PRO A 20 -7.93 -5.18 0.47
CA PRO A 20 -7.51 -6.54 0.13
C PRO A 20 -8.48 -7.23 -0.84
N PRO A 21 -8.08 -8.33 -1.50
CA PRO A 21 -8.97 -9.12 -2.33
C PRO A 21 -10.18 -9.62 -1.52
N LYS A 22 -11.40 -9.28 -1.95
CA LYS A 22 -12.64 -9.70 -1.26
C LYS A 22 -12.91 -11.20 -1.39
N LYS A 23 -12.36 -11.84 -2.43
CA LYS A 23 -12.55 -13.25 -2.75
C LYS A 23 -11.19 -13.90 -2.93
N GLN A 24 -11.02 -15.08 -2.36
CA GLN A 24 -9.86 -15.93 -2.57
C GLN A 24 -9.72 -16.33 -4.04
N SER A 25 -8.48 -16.41 -4.50
CA SER A 25 -8.14 -16.90 -5.83
C SER A 25 -8.33 -18.41 -5.97
N LYS A 26 -8.32 -19.13 -4.83
CA LYS A 26 -8.28 -20.59 -4.74
C LYS A 26 -6.97 -21.17 -5.28
N VAL A 27 -5.91 -20.36 -5.28
CA VAL A 27 -4.53 -20.76 -5.49
C VAL A 27 -3.80 -20.37 -4.21
N LYS A 28 -3.39 -21.36 -3.41
CA LYS A 28 -2.97 -21.15 -2.03
C LYS A 28 -1.77 -20.20 -1.94
N SER A 29 -0.71 -20.44 -2.71
CA SER A 29 0.47 -19.58 -2.78
C SER A 29 0.13 -18.11 -3.10
N ILE A 30 -0.82 -17.86 -4.00
CA ILE A 30 -1.28 -16.51 -4.36
C ILE A 30 -2.07 -15.85 -3.22
N ASP A 31 -2.94 -16.62 -2.56
CA ASP A 31 -3.72 -16.12 -1.44
C ASP A 31 -2.81 -15.80 -0.24
N ASP A 32 -1.85 -16.68 0.05
CA ASP A 32 -0.84 -16.49 1.10
C ASP A 32 0.07 -15.29 0.79
N PHE A 33 0.56 -15.16 -0.44
CA PHE A 33 1.32 -13.99 -0.89
C PHE A 33 0.53 -12.69 -0.73
N SER A 34 -0.74 -12.67 -1.14
CA SER A 34 -1.57 -11.48 -1.02
C SER A 34 -1.81 -11.12 0.44
N ASN A 35 -2.10 -12.10 1.30
CA ASN A 35 -2.25 -11.87 2.73
C ASN A 35 -0.98 -11.29 3.34
N HIS A 36 0.19 -11.83 2.98
CA HIS A 36 1.46 -11.33 3.47
C HIS A 36 1.72 -9.88 3.01
N CYS A 37 1.51 -9.60 1.72
CA CYS A 37 1.60 -8.24 1.17
C CYS A 37 0.70 -7.26 1.94
N PHE A 38 -0.57 -7.62 2.17
CA PHE A 38 -1.52 -6.74 2.84
C PHE A 38 -1.22 -6.58 4.33
N LYS A 39 -0.59 -7.55 4.99
CA LYS A 39 -0.11 -7.41 6.37
C LYS A 39 0.97 -6.34 6.48
N ILE A 40 1.98 -6.39 5.61
CA ILE A 40 3.05 -5.39 5.58
C ILE A 40 2.46 -4.02 5.20
N TYR A 41 1.67 -3.96 4.13
CA TYR A 41 1.03 -2.73 3.66
C TYR A 41 0.19 -2.04 4.74
N ASN A 42 -0.58 -2.80 5.53
CA ASN A 42 -1.41 -2.21 6.58
C ASN A 42 -0.57 -1.51 7.65
N THR A 43 0.56 -2.10 8.02
CA THR A 43 1.49 -1.52 9.00
C THR A 43 2.05 -0.21 8.48
N VAL A 44 2.55 -0.22 7.23
CA VAL A 44 3.08 0.96 6.54
C VAL A 44 2.02 2.06 6.39
N PHE A 45 0.82 1.69 5.97
CA PHE A 45 -0.27 2.64 5.77
C PHE A 45 -0.70 3.30 7.07
N VAL A 46 -0.78 2.55 8.17
CA VAL A 46 -1.09 3.12 9.49
C VAL A 46 0.02 4.07 9.93
N TYR A 47 1.29 3.66 9.78
CA TYR A 47 2.42 4.52 10.09
C TYR A 47 2.38 5.82 9.28
N ASP A 48 2.31 5.75 7.95
CA ASP A 48 2.31 6.94 7.08
C ASP A 48 1.08 7.82 7.36
N SER A 49 -0.08 7.22 7.65
CA SER A 49 -1.29 7.96 8.03
C SER A 49 -1.13 8.71 9.36
N LEU A 50 -0.44 8.13 10.35
CA LEU A 50 -0.20 8.78 11.64
C LEU A 50 0.81 9.93 11.50
N VAL A 51 1.89 9.71 10.73
CA VAL A 51 2.85 10.74 10.36
C VAL A 51 2.16 11.92 9.67
N ASN A 52 1.35 11.65 8.64
CA ASN A 52 0.65 12.68 7.88
C ASN A 52 -0.39 13.42 8.73
N ALA A 53 -0.97 12.76 9.75
CA ALA A 53 -1.88 13.40 10.70
C ALA A 53 -1.16 14.22 11.80
N GLY A 54 0.17 14.13 11.88
CA GLY A 54 0.97 14.82 12.90
C GLY A 54 0.71 14.30 14.33
N VAL A 55 0.28 13.05 14.46
CA VAL A 55 -0.04 12.41 15.75
C VAL A 55 1.14 11.56 16.19
N GLU A 56 1.29 11.39 17.51
CA GLU A 56 2.29 10.49 18.09
C GLU A 56 2.10 9.06 17.58
N ILE A 57 3.19 8.45 17.12
CA ILE A 57 3.20 7.10 16.58
C ILE A 57 3.42 6.13 17.75
N PRO A 58 2.57 5.09 17.90
CA PRO A 58 2.81 4.06 18.90
C PRO A 58 4.15 3.37 18.67
N ALA A 59 4.94 3.20 19.75
CA ALA A 59 6.26 2.55 19.70
C ALA A 59 6.21 1.16 19.05
N GLU A 60 5.13 0.40 19.25
CA GLU A 60 4.93 -0.92 18.62
C GLU A 60 5.01 -0.86 17.08
N ILE A 61 4.47 0.21 16.47
CA ILE A 61 4.46 0.39 15.01
C ILE A 61 5.82 0.91 14.55
N GLU A 62 6.44 1.83 15.29
CA GLU A 62 7.80 2.31 14.99
C GLU A 62 8.80 1.15 15.02
N ASP A 63 8.76 0.31 16.05
CA ASP A 63 9.60 -0.87 16.20
C ASP A 63 9.36 -1.88 15.05
N GLU A 64 8.10 -2.13 14.68
CA GLU A 64 7.77 -3.04 13.58
C GLU A 64 8.30 -2.55 12.22
N ILE A 65 8.30 -1.24 11.99
CA ILE A 65 8.88 -0.63 10.77
C ILE A 65 10.41 -0.64 10.83
N ALA A 66 11.01 -0.32 11.98
CA ALA A 66 12.45 -0.19 12.13
C ALA A 66 13.19 -1.53 12.12
N ALA A 67 12.59 -2.59 12.70
CA ALA A 67 13.26 -3.88 12.85
C ALA A 67 13.51 -4.59 11.52
N ASP A 68 12.46 -4.85 10.73
CA ASP A 68 12.52 -5.83 9.63
C ASP A 68 11.72 -5.43 8.39
N PHE A 69 11.36 -4.15 8.21
CA PHE A 69 10.49 -3.76 7.08
C PHE A 69 11.06 -4.14 5.70
N GLU A 70 12.33 -3.84 5.45
CA GLU A 70 12.99 -4.16 4.17
C GLU A 70 13.07 -5.68 3.97
N ALA A 71 13.52 -6.42 4.98
CA ALA A 71 13.60 -7.87 4.94
C ALA A 71 12.23 -8.53 4.68
N ARG A 72 11.15 -7.98 5.24
CA ARG A 72 9.77 -8.46 4.99
C ARG A 72 9.33 -8.20 3.55
N ILE A 73 9.67 -7.05 2.97
CA ILE A 73 9.41 -6.79 1.55
C ILE A 73 10.20 -7.75 0.68
N ASP A 74 11.49 -7.94 0.97
CA ASP A 74 12.37 -8.79 0.19
C ASP A 74 11.91 -10.26 0.21
N SER A 75 11.39 -10.73 1.36
CA SER A 75 10.81 -12.07 1.51
C SER A 75 9.60 -12.34 0.61
N LEU A 76 8.94 -11.30 0.07
CA LEU A 76 7.86 -11.47 -0.90
C LEU A 76 8.37 -12.07 -2.22
N SER A 77 9.65 -11.87 -2.55
CA SER A 77 10.25 -12.40 -3.77
C SER A 77 10.52 -13.92 -3.69
N ASP A 78 10.75 -14.44 -2.48
CA ASP A 78 11.08 -15.85 -2.24
C ASP A 78 9.96 -16.81 -2.66
N VAL A 79 8.71 -16.34 -2.57
CA VAL A 79 7.51 -17.16 -2.87
C VAL A 79 7.07 -17.07 -4.34
N VAL A 80 7.67 -16.17 -5.13
CA VAL A 80 7.29 -15.95 -6.54
C VAL A 80 7.45 -17.20 -7.42
N PRO A 81 8.54 -18.00 -7.31
CA PRO A 81 8.69 -19.21 -8.13
C PRO A 81 7.56 -20.23 -7.89
N GLU A 82 7.16 -20.44 -6.64
CA GLU A 82 6.06 -21.33 -6.27
C GLU A 82 4.72 -20.83 -6.81
N MET A 83 4.45 -19.53 -6.66
CA MET A 83 3.26 -18.89 -7.20
C MET A 83 3.12 -19.05 -8.71
N LEU A 84 4.22 -18.92 -9.45
CA LEU A 84 4.21 -19.07 -10.90
C LEU A 84 3.84 -20.51 -11.29
N SER A 85 4.47 -21.49 -10.64
CA SER A 85 4.19 -22.92 -10.87
C SER A 85 2.71 -23.26 -10.59
N ASP A 86 2.18 -22.76 -9.48
CA ASP A 86 0.79 -23.01 -9.09
C ASP A 86 -0.23 -22.36 -10.04
N VAL A 87 0.06 -21.15 -10.53
CA VAL A 87 -0.81 -20.46 -11.50
C VAL A 87 -0.77 -21.15 -12.85
N GLU A 88 0.37 -21.68 -13.28
CA GLU A 88 0.48 -22.43 -14.53
C GLU A 88 -0.39 -23.69 -14.53
N GLY A 89 -0.38 -24.45 -13.43
CA GLY A 89 -1.21 -25.66 -13.25
C GLY A 89 -2.69 -25.41 -12.98
N ALA A 90 -3.11 -24.17 -12.72
CA ALA A 90 -4.48 -23.87 -12.30
C ALA A 90 -5.49 -23.81 -13.48
N PRO A 91 -6.78 -24.14 -13.26
CA PRO A 91 -7.84 -23.88 -14.24
C PRO A 91 -7.99 -22.38 -14.57
N PHE A 92 -8.42 -22.06 -15.80
CA PHE A 92 -8.57 -20.68 -16.30
C PHE A 92 -9.27 -19.72 -15.33
N MET A 93 -10.38 -20.16 -14.73
CA MET A 93 -11.13 -19.35 -13.76
C MET A 93 -10.36 -19.04 -12.48
N ARG A 94 -9.43 -19.91 -12.04
CA ARG A 94 -8.55 -19.63 -10.90
C ARG A 94 -7.43 -18.68 -11.30
N LYS A 95 -6.88 -18.82 -12.52
CA LYS A 95 -5.89 -17.88 -13.08
C LYS A 95 -6.42 -16.44 -13.12
N ILE A 96 -7.67 -16.24 -13.57
CA ILE A 96 -8.31 -14.91 -13.58
C ILE A 96 -8.41 -14.33 -12.15
N ARG A 97 -8.85 -15.13 -11.18
CA ARG A 97 -8.96 -14.66 -9.79
C ARG A 97 -7.59 -14.37 -9.18
N ALA A 98 -6.60 -15.22 -9.47
CA ALA A 98 -5.22 -15.04 -9.08
C ALA A 98 -4.67 -13.73 -9.64
N ALA A 99 -4.85 -13.46 -10.93
CA ALA A 99 -4.45 -12.19 -11.56
C ALA A 99 -5.11 -10.98 -10.87
N GLY A 100 -6.40 -11.07 -10.51
CA GLY A 100 -7.07 -10.02 -9.74
C GLY A 100 -6.46 -9.79 -8.34
N SER A 101 -6.10 -10.86 -7.64
CA SER A 101 -5.41 -10.80 -6.34
C SER A 101 -4.04 -10.15 -6.48
N LEU A 102 -3.24 -10.61 -7.45
CA LEU A 102 -1.91 -10.08 -7.75
C LEU A 102 -1.93 -8.60 -8.13
N ASN A 103 -2.93 -8.16 -8.90
CA ASN A 103 -3.07 -6.74 -9.25
C ASN A 103 -3.25 -5.85 -8.02
N LYS A 104 -4.01 -6.30 -7.01
CA LYS A 104 -4.15 -5.59 -5.75
C LYS A 104 -2.86 -5.63 -4.93
N SER A 105 -2.23 -6.80 -4.81
CA SER A 105 -0.94 -6.94 -4.13
C SER A 105 0.13 -6.07 -4.76
N ARG A 106 0.17 -5.96 -6.10
CA ARG A 106 1.09 -5.07 -6.82
C ARG A 106 0.90 -3.60 -6.43
N LYS A 107 -0.34 -3.13 -6.31
CA LYS A 107 -0.62 -1.75 -5.83
C LYS A 107 -0.11 -1.54 -4.40
N ALA A 108 -0.33 -2.52 -3.53
CA ALA A 108 0.17 -2.48 -2.15
C ALA A 108 1.70 -2.45 -2.10
N ILE A 109 2.37 -3.29 -2.89
CA ILE A 109 3.84 -3.29 -3.02
C ILE A 109 4.37 -1.96 -3.52
N ASN A 110 3.74 -1.38 -4.55
CA ASN A 110 4.15 -0.07 -5.05
C ASN A 110 4.08 1.01 -3.95
N TYR A 111 3.02 1.01 -3.13
CA TYR A 111 2.90 1.92 -2.00
C TYR A 111 4.01 1.68 -0.97
N MET A 112 4.30 0.42 -0.62
CA MET A 112 5.39 0.08 0.30
C MET A 112 6.77 0.49 -0.22
N LEU A 113 7.02 0.36 -1.54
CA LEU A 113 8.26 0.81 -2.17
C LEU A 113 8.36 2.34 -2.21
N GLN A 114 7.26 3.04 -2.46
CA GLN A 114 7.21 4.50 -2.38
C GLN A 114 7.49 4.99 -0.95
N PHE A 115 6.91 4.31 0.04
CA PHE A 115 7.19 4.55 1.44
C PHE A 115 8.68 4.34 1.75
N SER A 116 9.23 3.16 1.42
CA SER A 116 10.66 2.87 1.61
C SER A 116 11.51 4.00 1.03
N LYS A 117 11.27 4.42 -0.22
CA LYS A 117 11.98 5.55 -0.84
C LYS A 117 11.81 6.87 -0.10
N LYS A 118 10.59 7.23 0.31
CA LYS A 118 10.29 8.48 1.02
C LYS A 118 11.07 8.58 2.34
N TYR A 119 11.17 7.47 3.09
CA TYR A 119 11.77 7.47 4.42
C TYR A 119 13.25 7.05 4.45
N THR A 120 13.77 6.36 3.42
CA THR A 120 15.21 6.01 3.33
C THR A 120 16.05 7.03 2.56
N LEU A 121 15.51 7.68 1.52
CA LEU A 121 16.28 8.64 0.72
C LEU A 121 16.16 10.08 1.19
N GLY A 122 15.16 10.42 2.02
CA GLY A 122 14.94 11.79 2.51
C GLY A 122 14.72 12.79 1.37
N GLU A 123 13.45 13.08 1.07
CA GLU A 123 12.99 14.08 0.07
C GLU A 123 13.29 13.77 -1.41
N ALA A 124 12.24 13.38 -2.14
CA ALA A 124 11.98 13.94 -3.46
C ALA A 124 10.53 14.40 -3.48
N GLU A 125 10.39 15.72 -3.45
CA GLU A 125 9.18 16.52 -3.29
C GLU A 125 8.03 16.21 -4.29
N GLU A 126 6.84 16.55 -3.80
CA GLU A 126 5.66 17.09 -4.52
C GLU A 126 4.89 16.22 -5.54
N GLU A 127 3.78 15.72 -5.00
CA GLU A 127 2.44 15.76 -5.60
C GLU A 127 2.33 16.68 -6.85
N ASN A 128 2.26 16.06 -8.03
CA ASN A 128 1.61 16.65 -9.19
C ASN A 128 0.45 15.75 -9.61
N THR A 129 -0.59 15.73 -8.78
CA THR A 129 -1.95 15.45 -9.24
C THR A 129 -2.67 16.76 -9.48
N SER A 130 -2.66 17.21 -10.73
CA SER A 130 -3.76 17.99 -11.29
C SER A 130 -4.40 17.16 -12.39
N THR A 131 -5.49 16.47 -12.07
CA THR A 131 -6.50 16.08 -13.07
C THR A 131 -7.74 16.94 -12.85
N THR A 132 -8.04 17.78 -13.83
CA THR A 132 -9.38 18.30 -14.14
C THR A 132 -9.36 18.61 -15.64
N ASN A 133 -9.82 17.67 -16.47
CA ASN A 133 -11.18 17.58 -17.05
C ASN A 133 -11.60 18.75 -17.96
N VAL A 134 -11.68 18.43 -19.26
CA VAL A 134 -12.70 18.79 -20.28
C VAL A 134 -13.08 20.28 -20.48
N GLU A 135 -12.79 20.81 -21.68
CA GLU A 135 -13.64 21.67 -22.55
C GLU A 135 -12.87 21.92 -23.87
N ASN A 136 -13.28 21.33 -24.99
CA ASN A 136 -14.09 21.93 -26.08
C ASN A 136 -13.42 23.09 -26.86
N GLU A 137 -12.85 22.78 -28.04
CA GLU A 137 -13.21 23.34 -29.37
C GLU A 137 -12.47 22.61 -30.50
#